data_AF-A0A0T6BI30-F1
#
_entry.id   AF-A0A0T6BI30-F1
#
_cell.length_a   1.000
_cell.length_b   1.000
_cell.length_c   1.000
_cell.angle_alpha   90.00
_cell.angle_beta   90.00
_cell.angle_gamma   90.00
#
_symmetry.space_group_name_H-M   'P 1'
#
loop_
_entity.id
_entity.type
_entity.pdbx_description
1 polymer ?
#
loop_
_entity_poly.entity_id
_entity_poly.type
_entity_poly.pdbx_seq_one_letter_code
_entity_poly.pdbx_strand_id
1 'polypeptide(L)'
;MFKVSELKNILNSEYVMSAKQEFKNLLKEALSHYGIEESVYDSMVANESYLSELRYSSFNAIQDLEVVQFAQGSPIANKPRIYKDVFIFKDINTLLRWMMSVDSGIVVAMIQDTKDLSNSYFVFAVRNGGTLSILTDREKLSHPLQMETSRSRMRGRAFYQRIESYHFPYSIMDIDFGDNNRAYISSSDTALISKEEGIPIRAIKDLEHDEIVWLIMMFSLLEDKFFKENYKTPSLSYTAQMMAEADFLLNEAKGHEVAVTEYKSLTVPKITSEDMKTKNLKDTFDFEPTGQHDWMIERYNVPEEAFDVVKNTDHSILLTGKTTQAEDTLSLKKMNTSSFGSPEQLQKDRLYLARYNQAIVINKKAEQEFYKRKEEVKEWYIGAIRKNLPNLLEAMARGKFVVSKDKEEARVKLPGGFEQLKTNGNIMKVSLLEEYSTTYRTPFCEVYGNGTEIYRSKYTCVMNDSTASIIGNFHPRTANQLAELCGCKKEELHELLLHWKAEKRSPGNSIINNVDPMDWAIKDPWEGLRMDVRIYVSKRAFNQLCKQYNTGNERFWLSKNDESE
;
A
#
# COMPACT_ATOMS: atom_id res chain seq x y z
N MET A 1 -8.84 48.38 4.97
CA MET A 1 -7.86 49.41 5.39
C MET A 1 -7.83 49.58 6.90
N PHE A 2 -8.96 49.81 7.59
CA PHE A 2 -9.05 49.93 9.06
C PHE A 2 -8.39 48.77 9.85
N LYS A 3 -8.65 47.51 9.47
CA LYS A 3 -8.05 46.33 10.14
C LYS A 3 -6.52 46.24 10.02
N VAL A 4 -5.94 46.81 8.97
CA VAL A 4 -4.48 46.79 8.75
C VAL A 4 -3.79 47.85 9.61
N SER A 5 -4.38 49.03 9.77
CA SER A 5 -3.81 50.05 10.67
C SER A 5 -3.93 49.64 12.14
N GLU A 6 -5.04 48.99 12.51
CA GLU A 6 -5.26 48.46 13.85
C GLU A 6 -4.24 47.37 14.19
N LEU A 7 -4.01 46.41 13.29
CA LEU A 7 -2.96 45.41 13.44
C LEU A 7 -1.56 46.04 13.57
N LYS A 8 -1.24 47.03 12.72
CA LYS A 8 0.05 47.75 12.81
C LYS A 8 0.20 48.47 14.16
N ASN A 9 -0.86 49.07 14.69
CA ASN A 9 -0.82 49.72 15.99
C ASN A 9 -0.58 48.71 17.12
N ILE A 10 -1.18 47.52 17.06
CA ILE A 10 -0.92 46.44 18.02
C ILE A 10 0.54 45.97 17.92
N LEU A 11 1.03 45.70 16.70
CA LEU A 11 2.40 45.21 16.47
C LEU A 11 3.48 46.21 16.89
N ASN A 12 3.15 47.51 16.88
CA ASN A 12 4.02 48.60 17.30
C ASN A 12 3.73 49.09 18.73
N SER A 13 2.83 48.43 19.46
CA SER A 13 2.57 48.76 20.86
C SER A 13 3.83 48.50 21.70
N GLU A 14 4.01 49.30 22.75
CA GLU A 14 5.15 49.17 23.67
C GLU A 14 5.24 47.77 24.26
N TYR A 15 4.10 47.16 24.58
CA TYR A 15 4.02 45.78 25.06
C TYR A 15 4.61 44.77 24.05
N VAL A 16 4.19 44.82 22.78
CA VAL A 16 4.69 43.89 21.75
C VAL A 16 6.17 44.13 21.46
N MET A 17 6.61 45.39 21.42
CA MET A 17 8.03 45.71 21.20
C MET A 17 8.90 45.21 22.36
N SER A 18 8.45 45.37 23.60
CA SER A 18 9.13 44.84 24.79
C SER A 18 9.22 43.30 24.74
N ALA A 19 8.11 42.62 24.46
CA ALA A 19 8.08 41.16 24.35
C ALA A 19 8.99 40.63 23.23
N LYS A 20 9.05 41.33 22.08
CA LYS A 20 9.99 41.01 21.00
C LYS A 20 11.44 41.12 21.45
N GLN A 21 11.80 42.18 22.17
CA GLN A 21 13.16 42.38 22.64
C GLN A 21 13.55 41.36 23.70
N GLU A 22 12.65 41.05 24.63
CA GLU A 22 12.83 40.01 25.63
C GLU A 22 13.06 38.65 24.97
N PHE A 23 12.22 38.29 23.99
CA PHE A 23 12.40 37.05 23.22
C PHE A 23 13.77 36.99 22.54
N LYS A 24 14.20 38.06 21.87
CA LYS A 24 15.53 38.13 21.24
C LYS A 24 16.66 37.95 22.25
N ASN A 25 16.55 38.56 23.42
CA ASN A 25 17.55 38.43 24.48
C ASN A 25 17.64 36.99 25.02
N LEU A 26 16.50 36.37 25.32
CA LEU A 26 16.43 34.97 25.76
C LEU A 26 17.02 34.02 24.71
N LEU A 27 16.74 34.27 23.43
CA LEU A 27 17.29 33.48 22.34
C LEU A 27 18.82 33.61 22.24
N LYS A 28 19.37 34.82 22.41
CA LYS A 28 20.82 35.04 22.45
C LYS A 28 21.48 34.32 23.61
N GLU A 29 20.88 34.38 24.81
CA GLU A 29 21.37 33.66 25.99
C GLU A 29 21.38 32.15 25.75
N ALA A 30 20.32 31.61 25.15
CA ALA A 30 20.23 30.20 24.80
C ALA A 30 21.29 29.81 23.76
N LEU A 31 21.45 30.59 22.68
CA LEU A 31 22.46 30.33 21.65
C LEU A 31 23.89 30.35 22.22
N SER A 32 24.17 31.30 23.11
CA SER A 32 25.43 31.35 23.86
C SER A 32 25.63 30.10 24.74
N HIS A 33 24.58 29.62 25.42
CA HIS A 33 24.65 28.39 26.22
C HIS A 33 25.02 27.14 25.41
N TYR A 34 24.61 27.07 24.14
CA TYR A 34 24.98 25.99 23.22
C TYR A 34 26.36 26.19 22.56
N GLY A 35 27.04 27.30 22.82
CA GLY A 35 28.38 27.59 22.31
C GLY A 35 28.41 28.07 20.86
N ILE A 36 27.33 28.69 20.39
CA ILE A 36 27.29 29.36 19.08
C ILE A 36 28.08 30.67 19.17
N GLU A 37 28.85 31.01 18.14
CA GLU A 37 29.61 32.26 18.08
C GLU A 37 28.68 33.49 17.97
N GLU A 38 29.02 34.55 18.71
CA GLU A 38 28.20 35.76 18.84
C GLU A 38 27.92 36.46 17.52
N SER A 39 28.93 36.59 16.66
CA SER A 39 28.78 37.20 15.34
C SER A 39 27.81 36.44 14.42
N VAL A 40 27.71 35.13 14.60
CA VAL A 40 26.87 34.25 13.79
C VAL A 40 25.42 34.42 14.20
N TYR A 41 25.09 34.25 15.49
CA TYR A 41 23.70 34.39 15.93
C TYR A 41 23.19 35.83 15.93
N ASP A 42 24.04 36.84 16.12
CA ASP A 42 23.58 38.24 16.07
C ASP A 42 22.99 38.59 14.70
N SER A 43 23.54 38.02 13.62
CA SER A 43 23.00 38.19 12.27
C SER A 43 21.63 37.52 12.10
N MET A 44 21.41 36.33 12.68
CA MET A 44 20.13 35.62 12.64
C MET A 44 19.06 36.31 13.48
N VAL A 45 19.43 36.73 14.69
CA VAL A 45 18.51 37.34 15.64
C VAL A 45 18.08 38.75 15.18
N ALA A 46 18.91 39.41 14.39
CA ALA A 46 18.57 40.70 13.78
C ALA A 46 17.48 40.61 12.69
N ASN A 47 17.36 39.47 11.99
CA ASN A 47 16.38 39.29 10.92
C ASN A 47 15.00 38.89 11.48
N GLU A 48 14.13 39.88 11.69
CA GLU A 48 12.80 39.65 12.27
C GLU A 48 11.89 38.76 11.43
N SER A 49 11.94 38.88 10.10
CA SER A 49 11.12 38.06 9.20
C SER A 49 11.49 36.59 9.34
N TYR A 50 12.78 36.29 9.27
CA TYR A 50 13.30 34.93 9.43
C TYR A 50 12.99 34.34 10.81
N LEU A 51 13.21 35.09 11.89
CA LEU A 51 12.83 34.65 13.24
C LEU A 51 11.33 34.37 13.37
N SER A 52 10.49 35.19 12.73
CA SER A 52 9.05 35.01 12.77
C SER A 52 8.60 33.74 12.05
N GLU A 53 9.25 33.38 10.94
CA GLU A 53 9.00 32.14 10.20
C GLU A 53 9.41 30.91 11.01
N LEU A 54 10.62 30.91 11.61
CA LEU A 54 11.07 29.81 12.47
C LEU A 54 10.22 29.68 13.74
N ARG A 55 9.80 30.80 14.32
CA ARG A 55 8.92 30.79 15.50
C ARG A 55 7.53 30.26 15.15
N TYR A 56 6.98 30.67 14.02
CA TYR A 56 5.72 30.13 13.51
C TYR A 56 5.82 28.63 13.22
N SER A 57 6.89 28.21 12.53
CA SER A 57 7.16 26.80 12.24
C SER A 57 7.28 25.97 13.52
N SER A 58 8.07 26.38 14.51
CA SER A 58 8.22 25.65 15.78
C SER A 58 6.92 25.59 16.58
N PHE A 59 6.14 26.69 16.60
CA PHE A 59 4.84 26.72 17.28
C PHE A 59 3.81 25.79 16.62
N ASN A 60 3.82 25.66 15.30
CA ASN A 60 2.97 24.68 14.62
C ASN A 60 3.50 23.25 14.82
N ALA A 61 4.81 23.03 14.73
CA ALA A 61 5.42 21.71 14.86
C ALA A 61 5.11 21.04 16.21
N ILE A 62 5.11 21.77 17.33
CA ILE A 62 4.76 21.20 18.64
C ILE A 62 3.29 20.72 18.74
N GLN A 63 2.42 21.21 17.84
CA GLN A 63 1.02 20.82 17.72
C GLN A 63 0.82 19.72 16.66
N ASP A 64 1.55 19.80 15.55
CA ASP A 64 1.34 18.96 14.36
C ASP A 64 2.11 17.63 14.41
N LEU A 65 3.29 17.60 15.05
CA LEU A 65 4.09 16.39 15.17
C LEU A 65 3.31 15.29 15.91
N GLU A 66 3.48 14.05 15.45
CA GLU A 66 2.87 12.90 16.13
C GLU A 66 3.49 12.76 17.52
N VAL A 67 2.68 12.84 18.57
CA VAL A 67 3.10 12.63 19.96
C VAL A 67 2.60 11.27 20.43
N VAL A 68 3.52 10.40 20.83
CA VAL A 68 3.23 9.09 21.42
C VAL A 68 3.93 8.93 22.76
N GLN A 69 3.32 8.20 23.70
CA GLN A 69 3.93 7.86 24.99
C GLN A 69 3.93 6.35 25.20
N PHE A 70 5.10 5.80 25.55
CA PHE A 70 5.29 4.35 25.74
C PHE A 70 5.21 3.94 27.22
N ALA A 71 5.39 4.89 28.11
CA ALA A 71 5.25 4.73 29.55
C ALA A 71 4.82 6.07 30.15
N GLN A 72 4.05 6.01 31.23
CA GLN A 72 3.68 7.19 32.02
C GLN A 72 4.01 6.96 33.50
N GLY A 73 4.48 8.02 34.15
CA GLY A 73 4.92 8.00 35.53
C GLY A 73 4.93 9.38 36.16
N SER A 74 5.36 9.42 37.42
CA SER A 74 5.57 10.68 38.15
C SER A 74 6.73 11.48 37.54
N PRO A 75 6.61 12.81 37.43
CA PRO A 75 7.71 13.67 37.00
C PRO A 75 8.80 13.72 38.08
N ILE A 76 10.06 13.89 37.67
CA ILE A 76 11.21 13.99 38.60
C ILE A 76 11.81 15.40 38.60
N ALA A 77 11.68 16.14 37.50
CA ALA A 77 12.26 17.48 37.38
C ALA A 77 11.31 18.43 36.64
N ASN A 78 11.36 19.71 37.03
CA ASN A 78 10.67 20.78 36.30
C ASN A 78 11.52 21.34 35.14
N LYS A 79 12.80 20.99 35.07
CA LYS A 79 13.72 21.40 33.99
C LYS A 79 14.39 20.17 33.36
N PRO A 80 14.40 20.06 32.03
CA PRO A 80 15.06 18.97 31.32
C PRO A 80 16.58 19.11 31.32
N ARG A 81 17.29 17.97 31.32
CA ARG A 81 18.62 17.91 30.71
C ARG A 81 18.47 17.94 29.19
N ILE A 82 19.05 18.92 28.52
CA ILE A 82 19.08 18.96 27.05
C ILE A 82 20.42 18.40 26.58
N TYR A 83 20.37 17.36 25.75
CA TYR A 83 21.58 16.77 25.18
C TYR A 83 22.07 17.64 24.02
N LYS A 84 23.39 17.86 23.96
CA LYS A 84 24.02 18.81 23.03
C LYS A 84 24.32 18.23 21.66
N ASP A 85 24.06 16.94 21.47
CA ASP A 85 24.34 16.20 20.25
C ASP A 85 23.06 15.62 19.65
N VAL A 86 23.06 15.47 18.33
CA VAL A 86 22.08 14.67 17.60
C VAL A 86 22.58 13.23 17.57
N PHE A 87 21.70 12.26 17.86
CA PHE A 87 22.05 10.83 17.93
C PHE A 87 21.43 10.04 16.77
N ILE A 88 22.05 8.90 16.41
CA ILE A 88 21.45 7.92 15.50
C ILE A 88 21.11 6.63 16.24
N PHE A 89 19.92 6.10 15.92
CA PHE A 89 19.49 4.76 16.30
C PHE A 89 18.99 4.01 15.06
N LYS A 90 19.25 2.70 14.99
CA LYS A 90 18.77 1.84 13.88
C LYS A 90 17.28 1.55 13.97
N ASP A 91 16.73 1.61 15.18
CA ASP A 91 15.31 1.48 15.41
C ASP A 91 14.85 2.20 16.67
N ILE A 92 13.54 2.38 16.75
CA ILE A 92 12.89 3.05 17.87
C ILE A 92 13.05 2.27 19.18
N ASN A 93 13.07 0.93 19.17
CA ASN A 93 13.12 0.15 20.40
C ASN A 93 14.45 0.36 21.12
N THR A 94 15.56 0.39 20.39
CA THR A 94 16.87 0.73 20.97
C THR A 94 16.86 2.12 21.60
N LEU A 95 16.30 3.13 20.92
CA LEU A 95 16.16 4.47 21.50
C LEU A 95 15.35 4.44 22.79
N LEU A 96 14.22 3.71 22.82
CA LEU A 96 13.39 3.61 24.02
C LEU A 96 14.14 2.96 25.20
N ARG A 97 14.92 1.90 24.95
CA ARG A 97 15.77 1.27 25.98
C ARG A 97 16.82 2.25 26.50
N TRP A 98 17.52 2.93 25.60
CA TRP A 98 18.54 3.90 25.96
C TRP A 98 17.96 5.06 26.77
N MET A 99 16.80 5.59 26.37
CA MET A 99 16.11 6.65 27.11
C MET A 99 15.75 6.25 28.55
N MET A 100 15.45 4.98 28.80
CA MET A 100 15.20 4.47 30.16
C MET A 100 16.47 4.37 31.01
N SER A 101 17.65 4.34 30.38
CA SER A 101 18.94 4.24 31.08
C SER A 101 19.59 5.60 31.42
N VAL A 102 19.15 6.68 30.77
CA VAL A 102 19.75 8.02 30.91
C VAL A 102 18.85 8.98 31.68
N ASP A 103 19.40 10.08 32.20
CA ASP A 103 18.65 11.10 32.97
C ASP A 103 17.44 11.68 32.24
N SER A 104 16.46 12.18 33.01
CA SER A 104 15.28 12.87 32.46
C SER A 104 15.71 14.09 31.67
N GLY A 105 15.24 14.19 30.43
CA GLY A 105 15.75 15.15 29.48
C GLY A 105 15.10 15.08 28.10
N ILE A 106 15.64 15.89 27.20
CA ILE A 106 15.23 15.99 25.80
C ILE A 106 16.43 15.62 24.94
N VAL A 107 16.21 14.67 24.02
CA VAL A 107 17.19 14.20 23.05
C VAL A 107 16.62 14.36 21.65
N VAL A 108 17.46 14.83 20.73
CA VAL A 108 17.17 14.84 19.29
C VAL A 108 17.84 13.62 18.68
N ALA A 109 17.08 12.77 18.01
CA ALA A 109 17.63 11.57 17.39
C ALA A 109 17.02 11.33 16.01
N MET A 110 17.79 10.70 15.12
CA MET A 110 17.31 10.13 13.88
C MET A 110 17.12 8.63 14.05
N ILE A 111 15.95 8.13 13.66
CA ILE A 111 15.73 6.69 13.46
C ILE A 111 16.06 6.37 12.01
N GLN A 112 17.13 5.62 11.83
CA GLN A 112 17.70 5.32 10.52
C GLN A 112 17.05 4.09 9.88
N ASP A 113 16.49 4.26 8.68
CA ASP A 113 16.17 3.14 7.82
C ASP A 113 17.43 2.70 7.05
N THR A 114 17.95 1.53 7.42
CA THR A 114 19.20 0.98 6.85
C THR A 114 19.06 0.46 5.42
N LYS A 115 17.83 0.30 4.91
CA LYS A 115 17.56 -0.14 3.53
C LYS A 115 17.37 1.04 2.60
N ASP A 116 16.69 2.08 3.07
CA ASP A 116 16.41 3.29 2.31
C ASP A 116 16.41 4.50 3.23
N LEU A 117 17.53 5.23 3.25
CA LEU A 117 17.73 6.38 4.12
C LEU A 117 16.63 7.45 3.97
N SER A 118 15.97 7.55 2.81
CA SER A 118 14.86 8.49 2.61
C SER A 118 13.60 8.17 3.44
N ASN A 119 13.52 6.98 4.04
CA ASN A 119 12.49 6.60 5.00
C ASN A 119 12.91 6.88 6.46
N SER A 120 14.15 7.33 6.68
CA SER A 120 14.58 7.77 8.02
C SER A 120 13.75 8.97 8.45
N TYR A 121 13.59 9.11 9.76
CA TYR A 121 12.79 10.17 10.36
C TYR A 121 13.42 10.62 11.67
N PHE A 122 13.10 11.83 12.10
CA PHE A 122 13.61 12.41 13.33
C PHE A 122 12.60 12.30 14.46
N VAL A 123 13.15 12.34 15.66
CA VAL A 123 12.39 12.33 16.90
C VAL A 123 12.97 13.31 17.91
N PHE A 124 12.07 13.94 18.67
CA PHE A 124 12.39 14.38 20.02
C PHE A 124 12.01 13.26 20.98
N ALA A 125 13.00 12.68 21.64
CA ALA A 125 12.77 11.76 22.74
C ALA A 125 12.79 12.53 24.06
N VAL A 126 11.67 12.48 24.78
CA VAL A 126 11.46 13.26 26.00
C VAL A 126 11.15 12.33 27.15
N ARG A 127 12.04 12.30 28.14
CA ARG A 127 11.80 11.58 29.40
C ARG A 127 11.65 12.54 30.55
N ASN A 128 10.51 12.49 31.24
CA ASN A 128 10.31 13.16 32.52
C ASN A 128 9.88 12.12 33.56
N GLY A 129 10.84 11.72 34.40
CA GLY A 129 10.64 10.64 35.35
C GLY A 129 10.28 9.33 34.66
N GLY A 130 9.15 8.73 35.05
CA GLY A 130 8.64 7.50 34.43
C GLY A 130 7.90 7.69 33.11
N THR A 131 7.82 8.92 32.60
CA THR A 131 7.11 9.22 31.35
C THR A 131 8.07 9.32 30.20
N LEU A 132 7.89 8.47 29.19
CA LEU A 132 8.69 8.48 27.97
C LEU A 132 7.81 8.82 26.78
N SER A 133 8.06 9.98 26.19
CA SER A 133 7.35 10.52 25.03
C SER A 133 8.27 10.59 23.82
N ILE A 134 7.71 10.35 22.64
CA ILE A 134 8.35 10.60 21.35
C ILE A 134 7.48 11.58 20.59
N LEU A 135 8.11 12.62 20.04
CA LEU A 135 7.51 13.48 19.01
C LEU A 135 8.25 13.25 17.72
N THR A 136 7.54 13.00 16.62
CA THR A 136 8.18 12.57 15.37
C THR A 136 7.53 13.14 14.13
N ASP A 137 8.35 13.31 13.09
CA ASP A 137 7.91 13.62 11.72
C ASP A 137 7.70 12.35 10.88
N ARG A 138 7.80 11.15 11.47
CA ARG A 138 7.58 9.87 10.79
C ARG A 138 6.35 9.91 9.89
N GLU A 139 6.52 9.42 8.66
CA GLU A 139 5.43 9.32 7.70
C GLU A 139 4.30 8.42 8.21
N LYS A 140 3.07 8.95 8.20
CA LYS A 140 1.88 8.18 8.55
C LYS A 140 1.48 7.32 7.37
N LEU A 141 1.67 6.02 7.51
CA LEU A 141 1.30 5.05 6.49
C LEU A 141 -0.17 4.61 6.65
N SER A 142 -0.86 4.45 5.54
CA SER A 142 -2.21 3.90 5.47
C SER A 142 -2.25 2.41 5.82
N HIS A 143 -1.20 1.67 5.46
CA HIS A 143 -1.06 0.25 5.78
C HIS A 143 0.42 -0.19 5.79
N PRO A 144 0.77 -1.33 6.41
CA PRO A 144 2.16 -1.75 6.63
C PRO A 144 3.00 -2.00 5.37
N LEU A 145 2.36 -2.29 4.24
CA LEU A 145 3.04 -2.57 2.96
C LEU A 145 3.12 -1.35 2.04
N GLN A 146 2.65 -0.18 2.48
CA GLN A 146 2.58 1.02 1.65
C GLN A 146 3.96 1.41 1.13
N MET A 147 4.97 1.45 2.00
CA MET A 147 6.33 1.82 1.59
C MET A 147 6.92 0.87 0.54
N GLU A 148 6.73 -0.44 0.71
CA GLU A 148 7.23 -1.44 -0.24
C GLU A 148 6.52 -1.41 -1.59
N THR A 149 5.23 -1.06 -1.60
CA THR A 149 4.40 -1.00 -2.82
C THR A 149 4.45 0.37 -3.50
N SER A 150 4.96 1.38 -2.80
CA SER A 150 5.05 2.76 -3.28
C SER A 150 6.15 2.97 -4.31
N ARG A 151 5.82 3.72 -5.36
CA ARG A 151 6.78 4.13 -6.39
C ARG A 151 7.77 5.14 -5.81
N SER A 152 9.02 5.10 -6.27
CA SER A 152 10.09 6.01 -5.82
C SER A 152 9.70 7.50 -5.88
N ARG A 153 8.94 7.91 -6.91
CA ARG A 153 8.48 9.30 -7.06
C ARG A 153 7.50 9.75 -5.98
N MET A 154 6.71 8.84 -5.41
CA MET A 154 5.79 9.17 -4.31
C MET A 154 6.59 9.30 -3.01
N ARG A 155 7.47 8.33 -2.74
CA ARG A 155 8.37 8.34 -1.58
C ARG A 155 9.22 9.61 -1.53
N GLY A 156 9.81 10.02 -2.65
CA GLY A 156 10.59 11.26 -2.71
C GLY A 156 9.78 12.55 -2.47
N ARG A 157 8.47 12.56 -2.77
CA ARG A 157 7.61 13.72 -2.43
C ARG A 157 7.24 13.75 -0.96
N ALA A 158 6.92 12.58 -0.39
CA ALA A 158 6.66 12.48 1.04
C ALA A 158 7.89 12.88 1.85
N PHE A 159 9.09 12.45 1.41
CA PHE A 159 10.35 12.85 2.02
C PHE A 159 10.59 14.37 1.93
N TYR A 160 10.41 14.96 0.74
CA TYR A 160 10.49 16.41 0.54
C TYR A 160 9.54 17.17 1.48
N GLN A 161 8.29 16.72 1.57
CA GLN A 161 7.27 17.37 2.40
C GLN A 161 7.64 17.38 3.88
N ARG A 162 8.28 16.31 4.39
CA ARG A 162 8.77 16.28 5.78
C ARG A 162 9.87 17.33 6.01
N ILE A 163 10.85 17.39 5.11
CA ILE A 163 11.96 18.36 5.16
C ILE A 163 11.42 19.80 5.10
N GLU A 164 10.45 20.07 4.23
CA GLU A 164 9.85 21.40 4.09
C GLU A 164 8.98 21.79 5.30
N SER A 165 8.29 20.81 5.90
CA SER A 165 7.35 21.08 7.00
C SER A 165 8.05 21.36 8.33
N TYR A 166 9.23 20.77 8.55
CA TYR A 166 9.94 20.80 9.82
C TYR A 166 11.43 21.05 9.62
N HIS A 167 12.02 21.90 10.46
CA HIS A 167 13.47 22.18 10.44
C HIS A 167 14.24 21.18 11.33
N PHE A 168 13.88 19.89 11.24
CA PHE A 168 14.72 18.85 11.81
C PHE A 168 16.09 18.83 11.10
N PRO A 169 17.15 18.28 11.71
CA PRO A 169 18.52 18.25 11.19
C PRO A 169 18.76 17.49 9.87
N TYR A 170 17.94 17.67 8.84
CA TYR A 170 18.08 16.99 7.57
C TYR A 170 19.36 17.40 6.81
N SER A 171 20.00 18.52 7.17
CA SER A 171 21.33 18.92 6.65
C SER A 171 22.43 17.89 6.91
N ILE A 172 22.24 16.98 7.86
CA ILE A 172 23.18 15.88 8.10
C ILE A 172 23.11 14.81 6.99
N MET A 173 21.99 14.76 6.28
CA MET A 173 21.73 13.81 5.22
C MET A 173 22.11 14.47 3.90
N ASP A 174 22.90 13.77 3.09
CA ASP A 174 23.32 14.24 1.77
C ASP A 174 22.13 14.15 0.80
N ILE A 175 21.24 15.14 0.86
CA ILE A 175 19.96 15.19 0.16
C ILE A 175 20.10 16.02 -1.11
N ASP A 176 19.70 15.41 -2.23
CA ASP A 176 19.45 16.08 -3.49
C ASP A 176 17.96 16.37 -3.69
N PHE A 177 17.70 17.51 -4.32
CA PHE A 177 16.35 17.94 -4.70
C PHE A 177 16.16 17.82 -6.22
N GLY A 178 15.20 17.00 -6.64
CA GLY A 178 14.83 16.85 -8.05
C GLY A 178 13.52 17.56 -8.39
N ASP A 179 13.14 17.50 -9.68
CA ASP A 179 11.93 18.17 -10.18
C ASP A 179 10.65 17.74 -9.46
N ASN A 180 9.66 18.64 -9.39
CA ASN A 180 8.33 18.41 -8.80
C ASN A 180 8.36 18.07 -7.31
N ASN A 181 9.11 18.84 -6.51
CA ASN A 181 9.18 18.72 -5.05
C ASN A 181 9.54 17.30 -4.60
N ARG A 182 10.63 16.76 -5.15
CA ARG A 182 11.14 15.43 -4.80
C ARG A 182 12.50 15.57 -4.13
N ALA A 183 12.68 14.90 -3.01
CA ALA A 183 13.97 14.72 -2.36
C ALA A 183 14.45 13.27 -2.52
N TYR A 184 15.75 13.08 -2.63
CA TYR A 184 16.41 11.77 -2.63
C TYR A 184 17.81 11.89 -2.02
N ILE A 185 18.36 10.78 -1.53
CA ILE A 185 19.73 10.77 -1.02
C ILE A 185 20.70 10.64 -2.20
N SER A 186 21.59 11.62 -2.34
CA SER A 186 22.47 11.85 -3.49
C SER A 186 23.59 10.81 -3.58
N SER A 187 24.11 10.37 -2.44
CA SER A 187 25.25 9.50 -2.33
C SER A 187 24.87 8.09 -1.89
N SER A 188 25.46 7.09 -2.55
CA SER A 188 25.51 5.71 -2.06
C SER A 188 26.47 5.55 -0.87
N ASP A 189 26.93 6.65 -0.27
CA ASP A 189 27.88 6.62 0.83
C ASP A 189 27.19 6.08 2.07
N THR A 190 27.46 4.81 2.31
CA THR A 190 27.11 4.08 3.54
C THR A 190 27.74 4.69 4.81
N ALA A 191 28.46 5.81 4.72
CA ALA A 191 29.15 6.47 5.82
C ALA A 191 28.18 6.91 6.94
N LEU A 192 26.95 7.31 6.60
CA LEU A 192 25.90 7.60 7.59
C LEU A 192 25.25 6.34 8.16
N ILE A 193 25.36 5.18 7.50
CA ILE A 193 24.79 3.92 7.97
C ILE A 193 25.64 3.41 9.13
N SER A 194 25.30 3.86 10.34
CA SER A 194 26.02 3.46 11.53
C SER A 194 25.73 2.00 11.87
N LYS A 195 26.80 1.24 12.14
CA LYS A 195 26.70 -0.12 12.66
C LYS A 195 26.56 -0.16 14.18
N GLU A 196 26.83 0.93 14.89
CA GLU A 196 26.68 1.02 16.34
C GLU A 196 25.61 2.04 16.72
N GLU A 197 24.96 1.82 17.86
CA GLU A 197 23.73 2.54 18.25
C GLU A 197 24.02 3.59 19.31
N GLY A 198 23.27 4.70 19.30
CA GLY A 198 23.44 5.77 20.28
C GLY A 198 24.73 6.58 20.09
N ILE A 199 25.30 6.56 18.89
CA ILE A 199 26.46 7.39 18.55
C ILE A 199 25.99 8.84 18.28
N PRO A 200 26.64 9.85 18.88
CA PRO A 200 26.44 11.24 18.49
C PRO A 200 27.02 11.49 17.10
N ILE A 201 26.21 12.03 16.19
CA ILE A 201 26.59 12.24 14.79
C ILE A 201 27.00 13.66 14.46
N ARG A 202 26.47 14.63 15.20
CA ARG A 202 26.78 16.05 15.06
C ARG A 202 26.36 16.77 16.33
N ALA A 203 27.20 17.68 16.80
CA ALA A 203 26.79 18.57 17.88
C ALA A 203 25.76 19.55 17.34
N ILE A 204 24.77 19.94 18.16
CA ILE A 204 23.74 20.91 17.76
C ILE A 204 24.37 22.21 17.27
N LYS A 205 25.48 22.64 17.88
CA LYS A 205 26.18 23.86 17.48
C LYS A 205 26.80 23.84 16.08
N ASP A 206 26.94 22.67 15.49
CA ASP A 206 27.56 22.46 14.18
C ASP A 206 26.51 22.18 13.08
N LEU A 207 25.21 22.39 13.38
CA LEU A 207 24.10 22.29 12.43
C LEU A 207 23.93 23.56 11.60
N GLU A 208 23.03 23.50 10.61
CA GLU A 208 22.65 24.70 9.86
C GLU A 208 21.90 25.68 10.76
N HIS A 209 22.02 26.95 10.44
CA HIS A 209 21.63 28.05 11.31
C HIS A 209 20.13 28.11 11.64
N ASP A 210 19.27 27.79 10.67
CA ASP A 210 17.82 27.62 10.87
C ASP A 210 17.52 26.46 11.81
N GLU A 211 18.13 25.31 11.58
CA GLU A 211 17.95 24.11 12.38
C GLU A 211 18.30 24.38 13.85
N ILE A 212 19.42 25.07 14.13
CA ILE A 212 19.84 25.45 15.49
C ILE A 212 18.79 26.31 16.17
N VAL A 213 18.40 27.41 15.53
CA VAL A 213 17.47 28.39 16.10
C VAL A 213 16.10 27.72 16.33
N TRP A 214 15.63 26.93 15.37
CA TRP A 214 14.37 26.21 15.48
C TRP A 214 14.39 25.16 16.61
N LEU A 215 15.47 24.38 16.73
CA LEU A 215 15.63 23.39 17.80
C LEU A 215 15.60 24.04 19.19
N ILE A 216 16.27 25.18 19.37
CA ILE A 216 16.25 25.92 20.63
C ILE A 216 14.83 26.39 20.97
N MET A 217 14.09 26.90 20.00
CA MET A 217 12.67 27.24 20.20
C MET A 217 11.82 26.01 20.56
N MET A 218 12.08 24.87 19.90
CA MET A 218 11.41 23.62 20.21
C MET A 218 11.73 23.12 21.62
N PHE A 219 12.97 23.21 22.09
CA PHE A 219 13.33 22.80 23.45
C PHE A 219 12.57 23.59 24.52
N SER A 220 12.40 24.90 24.34
CA SER A 220 11.58 25.72 25.25
C SER A 220 10.12 25.25 25.25
N LEU A 221 9.54 24.98 24.07
CA LEU A 221 8.16 24.50 23.95
C LEU A 221 7.98 23.10 24.56
N LEU A 222 8.98 22.22 24.41
CA LEU A 222 8.99 20.88 24.98
C LEU A 222 9.15 20.91 26.51
N GLU A 223 9.98 21.81 27.04
CA GLU A 223 10.09 22.06 28.48
C GLU A 223 8.73 22.45 29.06
N ASP A 224 8.06 23.42 28.43
CA ASP A 224 6.74 23.88 28.89
C ASP A 224 5.73 22.72 28.88
N LYS A 225 5.58 22.03 27.75
CA LYS A 225 4.58 20.96 27.57
C LYS A 225 4.84 19.71 28.42
N PHE A 226 6.07 19.20 28.46
CA PHE A 226 6.34 17.88 29.07
C PHE A 226 6.96 17.96 30.48
N PHE A 227 7.57 19.09 30.85
CA PHE A 227 8.17 19.24 32.18
C PHE A 227 7.32 20.13 33.09
N LYS A 228 6.87 21.30 32.64
CA LYS A 228 6.05 22.20 33.46
C LYS A 228 4.59 21.77 33.52
N GLU A 229 3.99 21.45 32.37
CA GLU A 229 2.60 20.98 32.29
C GLU A 229 2.45 19.48 32.53
N ASN A 230 3.55 18.72 32.49
CA ASN A 230 3.58 17.25 32.66
C ASN A 230 2.58 16.54 31.73
N TYR A 231 2.53 16.96 30.47
CA TYR A 231 1.59 16.45 29.48
C TYR A 231 1.59 14.92 29.36
N LYS A 232 0.39 14.33 29.38
CA LYS A 232 0.14 12.90 29.14
C LYS A 232 -0.78 12.72 27.95
N THR A 233 -0.50 11.72 27.12
CA THR A 233 -1.46 11.28 26.10
C THR A 233 -2.60 10.50 26.75
N PRO A 234 -3.82 10.51 26.17
CA PRO A 234 -4.97 9.77 26.71
C PRO A 234 -4.77 8.25 26.77
N SER A 235 -3.90 7.73 25.89
CA SER A 235 -3.55 6.32 25.83
C SER A 235 -2.06 6.13 25.56
N LEU A 236 -1.54 4.99 25.98
CA LEU A 236 -0.18 4.55 25.65
C LEU A 236 -0.12 4.04 24.21
N SER A 237 1.04 4.24 23.61
CA SER A 237 1.45 3.64 22.34
C SER A 237 2.43 2.49 22.60
N TYR A 238 2.52 1.61 21.62
CA TYR A 238 3.36 0.41 21.71
C TYR A 238 4.12 0.23 20.41
N THR A 239 5.25 -0.48 20.50
CA THR A 239 5.94 -0.95 19.31
C THR A 239 5.48 -2.37 18.98
N ALA A 240 5.69 -2.81 17.74
CA ALA A 240 5.42 -4.20 17.38
C ALA A 240 6.30 -5.19 18.19
N GLN A 241 7.52 -4.79 18.59
CA GLN A 241 8.33 -5.61 19.50
C GLN A 241 7.65 -5.79 20.88
N MET A 242 6.98 -4.77 21.41
CA MET A 242 6.20 -4.90 22.66
C MET A 242 5.01 -5.87 22.53
N MET A 243 4.65 -6.29 21.32
CA MET A 243 3.66 -7.36 21.14
C MET A 243 4.29 -8.76 21.32
N ALA A 244 5.58 -8.91 21.01
CA ALA A 244 6.33 -10.15 21.22
C ALA A 244 6.92 -10.24 22.63
N GLU A 245 7.48 -9.13 23.12
CA GLU A 245 8.19 -8.99 24.39
C GLU A 245 7.49 -7.95 25.26
N ALA A 246 6.35 -8.32 25.83
CA ALA A 246 5.39 -7.37 26.38
C ALA A 246 5.89 -6.52 27.55
N ASP A 247 6.96 -6.93 28.23
CA ASP A 247 7.49 -6.24 29.41
C ASP A 247 8.91 -5.68 29.22
N PHE A 248 9.46 -5.66 27.98
CA PHE A 248 10.87 -5.26 27.81
C PHE A 248 11.14 -3.86 28.37
N LEU A 249 10.27 -2.88 28.09
CA LEU A 249 10.45 -1.51 28.56
C LEU A 249 10.30 -1.40 30.07
N LEU A 250 9.39 -2.17 30.67
CA LEU A 250 9.24 -2.24 32.12
C LEU A 250 10.47 -2.87 32.79
N ASN A 251 11.06 -3.89 32.18
CA ASN A 251 12.27 -4.52 32.68
C ASN A 251 13.45 -3.55 32.63
N GLU A 252 13.60 -2.79 31.55
CA GLU A 252 14.61 -1.71 31.46
C GLU A 252 14.39 -0.63 32.52
N ALA A 253 13.15 -0.17 32.68
CA ALA A 253 12.79 0.83 33.68
C ALA A 253 13.11 0.36 35.11
N LYS A 254 12.78 -0.89 35.45
CA LYS A 254 13.13 -1.49 36.75
C LYS A 254 14.64 -1.59 36.95
N GLY A 255 15.39 -1.96 35.91
CA GLY A 255 16.85 -2.05 35.97
C GLY A 255 17.55 -0.73 36.26
N HIS A 256 16.90 0.40 35.98
CA HIS A 256 17.42 1.76 36.17
C HIS A 256 16.61 2.58 37.20
N GLU A 257 15.85 1.91 38.06
CA GLU A 257 15.07 2.53 39.15
C GLU A 257 14.08 3.62 38.67
N VAL A 258 13.58 3.50 37.44
CA VAL A 258 12.61 4.43 36.86
C VAL A 258 11.18 4.04 37.30
N ALA A 259 10.54 4.93 38.06
CA ALA A 259 9.18 4.72 38.56
C ALA A 259 8.11 4.94 37.48
N VAL A 260 7.72 3.86 36.79
CA VAL A 260 6.57 3.82 35.86
C VAL A 260 5.30 3.46 36.64
N THR A 261 4.28 4.32 36.58
CA THR A 261 3.01 4.10 37.30
C THR A 261 1.93 3.52 36.41
N GLU A 262 1.98 3.83 35.11
CA GLU A 262 1.00 3.38 34.13
C GLU A 262 1.71 2.69 32.95
N TYR A 263 1.54 1.38 32.90
CA TYR A 263 1.92 0.53 31.78
C TYR A 263 0.98 -0.67 31.74
N LYS A 264 0.46 -1.01 30.57
CA LYS A 264 -0.37 -2.19 30.36
C LYS A 264 0.17 -3.02 29.22
N SER A 265 0.69 -4.20 29.54
CA SER A 265 1.16 -5.15 28.53
C SER A 265 0.05 -5.46 27.54
N LEU A 266 0.37 -5.46 26.24
CA LEU A 266 -0.60 -5.75 25.19
C LEU A 266 -0.95 -7.24 25.18
N THR A 267 -2.25 -7.54 25.26
CA THR A 267 -2.73 -8.89 24.95
C THR A 267 -2.80 -9.06 23.45
N VAL A 268 -2.05 -10.03 22.92
CA VAL A 268 -1.96 -10.30 21.48
C VAL A 268 -2.79 -11.55 21.17
N PRO A 269 -4.07 -11.40 20.76
CA PRO A 269 -4.89 -12.56 20.44
C PRO A 269 -4.31 -13.29 19.23
N LYS A 270 -4.41 -14.63 19.25
CA LYS A 270 -4.08 -15.48 18.12
C LYS A 270 -5.09 -15.21 17.00
N ILE A 271 -4.58 -15.04 15.77
CA ILE A 271 -5.40 -14.88 14.57
C ILE A 271 -5.69 -16.26 13.99
N THR A 272 -6.96 -16.53 13.68
CA THR A 272 -7.45 -17.81 13.16
C THR A 272 -7.96 -17.67 11.73
N SER A 273 -8.20 -18.80 11.06
CA SER A 273 -8.84 -18.80 9.73
C SER A 273 -10.26 -18.22 9.74
N GLU A 274 -10.99 -18.29 10.87
CA GLU A 274 -12.32 -17.68 10.98
C GLU A 274 -12.21 -16.15 11.00
N ASP A 275 -11.24 -15.60 11.74
CA ASP A 275 -11.00 -14.14 11.76
C ASP A 275 -10.66 -13.62 10.36
N MET A 276 -9.95 -14.43 9.58
CA MET A 276 -9.56 -14.14 8.19
C MET A 276 -10.65 -14.46 7.16
N LYS A 277 -11.93 -14.45 7.54
CA LYS A 277 -13.05 -14.44 6.59
C LYS A 277 -13.45 -13.01 6.28
N THR A 278 -13.79 -12.75 5.01
CA THR A 278 -14.13 -11.41 4.49
C THR A 278 -15.23 -10.72 5.32
N LYS A 279 -16.28 -11.45 5.71
CA LYS A 279 -17.36 -10.95 6.57
C LYS A 279 -16.89 -10.37 7.92
N ASN A 280 -15.77 -10.87 8.46
CA ASN A 280 -15.26 -10.51 9.78
C ASN A 280 -14.24 -9.35 9.71
N LEU A 281 -13.87 -8.93 8.50
CA LEU A 281 -12.88 -7.87 8.25
C LEU A 281 -13.47 -6.61 7.61
N LYS A 282 -14.81 -6.50 7.52
CA LYS A 282 -15.49 -5.37 6.85
C LYS A 282 -15.07 -3.99 7.38
N ASP A 283 -14.90 -3.88 8.69
CA ASP A 283 -14.53 -2.61 9.36
C ASP A 283 -13.01 -2.42 9.49
N THR A 284 -12.20 -3.31 8.92
CA THR A 284 -10.73 -3.23 8.99
C THR A 284 -10.14 -2.39 7.86
N PHE A 285 -10.86 -2.22 6.74
CA PHE A 285 -10.35 -1.60 5.52
C PHE A 285 -11.05 -0.28 5.20
N ASP A 286 -10.39 0.57 4.40
CA ASP A 286 -10.96 1.86 4.00
C ASP A 286 -12.11 1.72 2.99
N PHE A 287 -12.19 0.56 2.34
CA PHE A 287 -13.23 0.18 1.39
C PHE A 287 -13.82 -1.17 1.78
N GLU A 288 -15.12 -1.35 1.55
CA GLU A 288 -15.75 -2.65 1.77
C GLU A 288 -15.10 -3.71 0.87
N PRO A 289 -14.62 -4.84 1.43
CA PRO A 289 -14.05 -5.93 0.65
C PRO A 289 -15.01 -6.45 -0.41
N THR A 290 -14.51 -6.77 -1.60
CA THR A 290 -15.41 -7.17 -2.71
C THR A 290 -16.02 -8.57 -2.52
N GLY A 291 -15.37 -9.44 -1.75
CA GLY A 291 -15.74 -10.84 -1.59
C GLY A 291 -15.55 -11.69 -2.85
N GLN A 292 -14.93 -11.16 -3.92
CA GLN A 292 -14.76 -11.85 -5.20
C GLN A 292 -14.03 -13.19 -5.05
N HIS A 293 -13.09 -13.28 -4.11
CA HIS A 293 -12.25 -14.44 -3.88
C HIS A 293 -12.63 -15.25 -2.63
N ASP A 294 -13.83 -15.07 -2.08
CA ASP A 294 -14.29 -15.81 -0.88
C ASP A 294 -14.29 -17.33 -1.11
N TRP A 295 -14.65 -17.75 -2.33
CA TRP A 295 -14.60 -19.16 -2.73
C TRP A 295 -13.19 -19.76 -2.59
N MET A 296 -12.13 -18.97 -2.80
CA MET A 296 -10.75 -19.42 -2.64
C MET A 296 -10.38 -19.57 -1.17
N ILE A 297 -10.91 -18.70 -0.30
CA ILE A 297 -10.73 -18.82 1.15
C ILE A 297 -11.34 -20.14 1.65
N GLU A 298 -12.51 -20.50 1.13
CA GLU A 298 -13.21 -21.73 1.48
C GLU A 298 -12.53 -22.98 0.89
N ARG A 299 -11.99 -22.89 -0.34
CA ARG A 299 -11.37 -24.02 -1.04
C ARG A 299 -9.99 -24.35 -0.50
N TYR A 300 -9.16 -23.34 -0.21
CA TYR A 300 -7.76 -23.53 0.12
C TYR A 300 -7.51 -23.30 1.60
N ASN A 301 -7.29 -24.39 2.34
CA ASN A 301 -6.91 -24.30 3.75
C ASN A 301 -5.60 -23.52 3.92
N VAL A 302 -5.56 -22.51 4.77
CA VAL A 302 -4.34 -21.77 5.10
C VAL A 302 -3.89 -22.18 6.51
N PRO A 303 -2.62 -22.60 6.70
CA PRO A 303 -2.10 -22.97 8.02
C PRO A 303 -2.10 -21.75 8.95
N GLU A 304 -2.48 -21.95 10.22
CA GLU A 304 -2.62 -20.84 11.19
C GLU A 304 -1.31 -20.10 11.45
N GLU A 305 -0.17 -20.77 11.28
CA GLU A 305 1.16 -20.17 11.41
C GLU A 305 1.39 -19.06 10.37
N ALA A 306 0.70 -19.08 9.23
CA ALA A 306 0.77 -18.01 8.24
C ALA A 306 0.16 -16.69 8.73
N PHE A 307 -0.70 -16.75 9.76
CA PHE A 307 -1.31 -15.58 10.39
C PHE A 307 -0.49 -15.03 11.56
N ASP A 308 0.53 -15.77 12.03
CA ASP A 308 1.43 -15.28 13.06
C ASP A 308 2.45 -14.31 12.45
N VAL A 309 2.12 -13.02 12.52
CA VAL A 309 2.94 -11.93 11.96
C VAL A 309 3.88 -11.29 12.98
N VAL A 310 3.82 -11.70 14.25
CA VAL A 310 4.55 -11.05 15.37
C VAL A 310 5.78 -11.86 15.77
N LYS A 311 5.75 -13.21 15.71
CA LYS A 311 6.89 -14.01 16.16
C LYS A 311 8.11 -13.88 15.24
N ASN A 312 9.25 -13.63 15.89
CA ASN A 312 10.55 -13.37 15.30
C ASN A 312 11.26 -14.67 14.90
N THR A 313 10.75 -15.32 13.86
CA THR A 313 11.49 -16.34 13.11
C THR A 313 11.58 -15.85 11.68
N ASP A 314 12.80 -15.50 11.25
CA ASP A 314 13.09 -14.86 9.95
C ASP A 314 12.63 -15.71 8.74
N HIS A 315 12.26 -16.96 8.98
CA HIS A 315 11.77 -17.89 7.99
C HIS A 315 10.45 -18.52 8.48
N SER A 316 9.34 -18.12 7.87
CA SER A 316 8.11 -18.90 7.97
C SER A 316 8.18 -20.01 6.91
N ILE A 317 8.92 -21.08 7.21
CA ILE A 317 8.89 -22.27 6.35
C ILE A 317 7.55 -22.95 6.61
N LEU A 318 6.64 -22.91 5.65
CA LEU A 318 5.52 -23.84 5.60
C LEU A 318 5.10 -24.06 4.16
N LEU A 319 5.51 -25.21 3.62
CA LEU A 319 4.69 -26.17 2.88
C LEU A 319 5.54 -27.44 2.71
N THR A 320 5.60 -28.32 3.72
CA THR A 320 6.06 -29.70 3.50
C THR A 320 4.99 -30.46 2.71
N GLY A 321 5.06 -30.37 1.38
CA GLY A 321 4.52 -31.41 0.53
C GLY A 321 5.42 -32.64 0.68
N LYS A 322 4.85 -33.82 0.99
CA LYS A 322 5.56 -35.10 0.95
C LYS A 322 5.99 -35.42 -0.49
N THR A 323 7.04 -34.79 -0.99
CA THR A 323 7.74 -35.18 -2.21
C THR A 323 9.15 -34.61 -2.17
N THR A 324 10.12 -35.47 -2.39
CA THR A 324 11.58 -35.28 -2.32
C THR A 324 12.16 -34.37 -3.42
N GLN A 325 11.60 -33.17 -3.61
CA GLN A 325 12.19 -32.13 -4.48
C GLN A 325 12.08 -30.78 -3.76
N ALA A 326 13.21 -30.05 -3.75
CA ALA A 326 13.49 -28.72 -3.17
C ALA A 326 12.35 -28.04 -2.39
N GLU A 327 12.62 -27.71 -1.12
CA GLU A 327 11.72 -26.96 -0.23
C GLU A 327 11.17 -25.71 -0.94
N ASP A 328 9.87 -25.72 -1.24
CA ASP A 328 9.16 -24.62 -1.87
C ASP A 328 8.86 -23.56 -0.79
N THR A 329 9.86 -22.75 -0.43
CA THR A 329 9.74 -21.75 0.66
C THR A 329 8.92 -20.54 0.21
N LEU A 330 7.84 -20.24 0.92
CA LEU A 330 7.06 -19.00 0.75
C LEU A 330 7.59 -17.92 1.70
N SER A 331 7.93 -16.76 1.16
CA SER A 331 8.29 -15.59 1.96
C SER A 331 7.03 -14.88 2.44
N LEU A 332 6.64 -15.12 3.69
CA LEU A 332 5.52 -14.45 4.34
C LEU A 332 5.98 -13.15 5.02
N LYS A 333 5.05 -12.19 5.09
CA LYS A 333 5.31 -10.89 5.72
C LYS A 333 5.12 -10.96 7.22
N LYS A 334 5.96 -10.18 7.93
CA LYS A 334 5.95 -9.99 9.38
C LYS A 334 5.78 -8.51 9.68
N MET A 335 5.37 -8.21 10.91
CA MET A 335 5.40 -6.84 11.39
C MET A 335 6.84 -6.37 11.50
N ASN A 336 7.08 -5.13 11.08
CA ASN A 336 8.33 -4.46 11.42
C ASN A 336 8.34 -4.20 12.93
N THR A 337 9.28 -4.78 13.67
CA THR A 337 9.43 -4.63 15.12
C THR A 337 9.53 -3.16 15.57
N SER A 338 10.00 -2.29 14.67
CA SER A 338 10.20 -0.86 14.88
C SER A 338 8.97 -0.02 14.52
N SER A 339 7.93 -0.63 13.95
CA SER A 339 6.62 0.04 13.79
C SER A 339 6.00 0.30 15.16
N PHE A 340 5.29 1.42 15.30
CA PHE A 340 4.66 1.81 16.55
C PHE A 340 3.41 2.66 16.34
N GLY A 341 2.50 2.62 17.30
CA GLY A 341 1.25 3.37 17.28
C GLY A 341 0.32 2.94 18.42
N SER A 342 -0.96 3.28 18.29
CA SER A 342 -1.97 2.82 19.25
C SER A 342 -2.18 1.30 19.17
N PRO A 343 -2.73 0.67 20.22
CA PRO A 343 -3.11 -0.75 20.19
C PRO A 343 -4.00 -1.11 19.00
N GLU A 344 -4.95 -0.24 18.67
CA GLU A 344 -5.91 -0.43 17.58
C GLU A 344 -5.22 -0.39 16.22
N GLN A 345 -4.30 0.56 16.02
CA GLN A 345 -3.52 0.65 14.79
C GLN A 345 -2.64 -0.58 14.58
N LEU A 346 -1.92 -1.02 15.62
CA LEU A 346 -1.10 -2.23 15.54
C LEU A 346 -1.95 -3.48 15.27
N GLN A 347 -3.14 -3.58 15.86
CA GLN A 347 -4.06 -4.68 15.59
C GLN A 347 -4.57 -4.66 14.15
N LYS A 348 -4.92 -3.49 13.61
CA LYS A 348 -5.30 -3.30 12.20
C LYS A 348 -4.17 -3.74 11.26
N ASP A 349 -2.94 -3.33 11.55
CA ASP A 349 -1.74 -3.70 10.80
C ASP A 349 -1.48 -5.22 10.85
N ARG A 350 -1.69 -5.85 12.01
CA ARG A 350 -1.61 -7.31 12.17
C ARG A 350 -2.60 -8.04 11.28
N LEU A 351 -3.87 -7.63 11.31
CA LEU A 351 -4.92 -8.24 10.49
C LEU A 351 -4.61 -8.05 9.01
N TYR A 352 -4.13 -6.87 8.60
CA TYR A 352 -3.72 -6.61 7.23
C TYR A 352 -2.62 -7.56 6.76
N LEU A 353 -1.54 -7.72 7.54
CA LEU A 353 -0.42 -8.60 7.17
C LEU A 353 -0.83 -10.08 7.17
N ALA A 354 -1.64 -10.52 8.13
CA ALA A 354 -2.16 -11.88 8.17
C ALA A 354 -3.04 -12.17 6.94
N ARG A 355 -3.89 -11.22 6.56
CA ARG A 355 -4.73 -11.27 5.37
C ARG A 355 -3.90 -11.28 4.09
N TYR A 356 -2.81 -10.52 4.03
CA TYR A 356 -1.86 -10.57 2.92
C TYR A 356 -1.19 -11.94 2.82
N ASN A 357 -0.71 -12.49 3.93
CA ASN A 357 -0.13 -13.84 3.95
C ASN A 357 -1.13 -14.91 3.52
N GLN A 358 -2.40 -14.78 3.91
CA GLN A 358 -3.49 -15.62 3.42
C GLN A 358 -3.53 -15.63 1.89
N ALA A 359 -3.50 -14.45 1.26
CA ALA A 359 -3.51 -14.32 -0.19
C ALA A 359 -2.29 -14.98 -0.85
N ILE A 360 -1.09 -14.82 -0.27
CA ILE A 360 0.13 -15.44 -0.81
C ILE A 360 0.06 -16.98 -0.74
N VAL A 361 -0.41 -17.54 0.36
CA VAL A 361 -0.58 -19.00 0.49
C VAL A 361 -1.64 -19.53 -0.48
N ILE A 362 -2.78 -18.83 -0.58
CA ILE A 362 -3.85 -19.17 -1.53
C ILE A 362 -3.32 -19.15 -2.97
N ASN A 363 -2.56 -18.11 -3.36
CA ASN A 363 -1.97 -18.01 -4.70
C ASN A 363 -1.12 -19.24 -5.04
N LYS A 364 -0.26 -19.68 -4.12
CA LYS A 364 0.59 -20.87 -4.35
C LYS A 364 -0.24 -22.14 -4.52
N LYS A 365 -1.27 -22.34 -3.69
CA LYS A 365 -2.15 -23.53 -3.77
C LYS A 365 -3.00 -23.51 -5.04
N ALA A 366 -3.54 -22.35 -5.41
CA ALA A 366 -4.30 -22.17 -6.63
C ALA A 366 -3.43 -22.40 -7.87
N GLU A 367 -2.18 -21.93 -7.87
CA GLU A 367 -1.21 -22.19 -8.94
C GLU A 367 -0.89 -23.69 -9.08
N GLN A 368 -0.67 -24.39 -7.96
CA GLN A 368 -0.45 -25.84 -7.97
C GLN A 368 -1.66 -26.61 -8.52
N GLU A 369 -2.88 -26.26 -8.08
CA GLU A 369 -4.10 -26.87 -8.63
C GLU A 369 -4.25 -26.57 -10.12
N PHE A 370 -3.98 -25.33 -10.53
CA PHE A 370 -4.04 -24.90 -11.92
C PHE A 370 -3.15 -25.74 -12.82
N TYR A 371 -1.86 -25.88 -12.49
CA TYR A 371 -0.97 -26.68 -13.33
C TYR A 371 -1.36 -28.16 -13.39
N LYS A 372 -1.96 -28.68 -12.32
CA LYS A 372 -2.43 -30.08 -12.26
C LYS A 372 -3.69 -30.32 -13.09
N ARG A 373 -4.61 -29.35 -13.14
CA ARG A 373 -5.97 -29.55 -13.66
C ARG A 373 -6.34 -28.69 -14.87
N LYS A 374 -5.48 -27.78 -15.32
CA LYS A 374 -5.77 -26.88 -16.44
C LYS A 374 -6.23 -27.60 -17.71
N GLU A 375 -5.65 -28.76 -18.03
CA GLU A 375 -6.00 -29.49 -19.27
C GLU A 375 -7.37 -30.18 -19.12
N GLU A 376 -7.68 -30.75 -17.96
CA GLU A 376 -9.02 -31.28 -17.62
C GLU A 376 -10.09 -30.19 -17.80
N VAL A 377 -9.88 -29.00 -17.23
CA VAL A 377 -10.83 -27.88 -17.31
C VAL A 377 -11.00 -27.41 -18.77
N LYS A 378 -9.90 -27.33 -19.53
CA LYS A 378 -9.96 -26.97 -20.96
C LYS A 378 -10.73 -28.01 -21.77
N GLU A 379 -10.47 -29.29 -21.58
CA GLU A 379 -11.16 -30.38 -22.28
C GLU A 379 -12.65 -30.37 -21.98
N TRP A 380 -13.02 -30.18 -20.71
CA TRP A 380 -14.41 -30.02 -20.29
C TRP A 380 -15.07 -28.82 -21.00
N TYR A 381 -14.41 -27.66 -20.97
CA TYR A 381 -14.94 -26.43 -21.55
C TYR A 381 -15.12 -26.56 -23.07
N ILE A 382 -14.11 -27.09 -23.76
CA ILE A 382 -14.19 -27.44 -25.18
C ILE A 382 -15.40 -28.33 -25.43
N GLY A 383 -15.55 -29.44 -24.69
CA GLY A 383 -16.66 -30.37 -24.84
C GLY A 383 -18.04 -29.72 -24.69
N ALA A 384 -18.20 -28.83 -23.69
CA ALA A 384 -19.43 -28.08 -23.47
C ALA A 384 -19.76 -27.15 -24.66
N ILE A 385 -18.77 -26.41 -25.16
CA ILE A 385 -18.92 -25.57 -26.36
C ILE A 385 -19.29 -26.41 -27.59
N ARG A 386 -18.67 -27.59 -27.79
CA ARG A 386 -19.03 -28.50 -28.90
C ARG A 386 -20.49 -28.92 -28.83
N LYS A 387 -20.98 -29.24 -27.63
CA LYS A 387 -22.38 -29.63 -27.41
C LYS A 387 -23.34 -28.48 -27.72
N ASN A 388 -22.95 -27.23 -27.45
CA ASN A 388 -23.75 -26.03 -27.73
C ASN A 388 -23.54 -25.43 -29.12
N LEU A 389 -22.67 -26.02 -29.96
CA LEU A 389 -22.29 -25.47 -31.26
C LEU A 389 -23.48 -25.09 -32.17
N PRO A 390 -24.59 -25.87 -32.26
CA PRO A 390 -25.74 -25.49 -33.08
C PRO A 390 -26.33 -24.13 -32.69
N ASN A 391 -26.43 -23.83 -31.39
CA ASN A 391 -26.95 -22.55 -30.90
C ASN A 391 -25.97 -21.40 -31.18
N LEU A 392 -24.66 -21.66 -31.11
CA LEU A 392 -23.64 -20.67 -31.43
C LEU A 392 -23.64 -20.33 -32.93
N LEU A 393 -23.85 -21.32 -33.80
CA LEU A 393 -24.01 -21.12 -35.25
C LEU A 393 -25.29 -20.35 -35.58
N GLU A 394 -26.39 -20.62 -34.89
CA GLU A 394 -27.62 -19.82 -34.98
C GLU A 394 -27.36 -18.36 -34.60
N ALA A 395 -26.66 -18.14 -33.49
CA ALA A 395 -26.31 -16.80 -33.03
C ALA A 395 -25.47 -16.05 -34.05
N MET A 396 -24.47 -16.72 -34.64
CA MET A 396 -23.67 -16.16 -35.74
C MET A 396 -24.55 -15.75 -36.93
N ALA A 397 -25.51 -16.58 -37.34
CA ALA A 397 -26.45 -16.24 -38.41
C ALA A 397 -27.32 -15.02 -38.08
N ARG A 398 -27.67 -14.86 -36.80
CA ARG A 398 -28.44 -13.72 -36.26
C ARG A 398 -27.56 -12.49 -36.00
N GLY A 399 -26.24 -12.59 -36.10
CA GLY A 399 -25.28 -11.52 -35.83
C GLY A 399 -25.18 -11.08 -34.37
N LYS A 400 -25.83 -11.80 -33.43
CA LYS A 400 -25.86 -11.45 -32.01
C LYS A 400 -26.00 -12.69 -31.11
N PHE A 401 -25.31 -12.66 -29.98
CA PHE A 401 -25.46 -13.59 -28.87
C PHE A 401 -25.67 -12.75 -27.61
N VAL A 402 -26.94 -12.46 -27.32
CA VAL A 402 -27.34 -11.62 -26.20
C VAL A 402 -27.50 -12.52 -24.99
N VAL A 403 -26.61 -12.34 -24.02
CA VAL A 403 -26.65 -13.06 -22.75
C VAL A 403 -27.51 -12.33 -21.71
N SER A 404 -28.00 -13.07 -20.71
CA SER A 404 -28.88 -12.53 -19.67
C SER A 404 -28.20 -11.38 -18.88
N LYS A 405 -29.02 -10.44 -18.39
CA LYS A 405 -28.59 -9.16 -17.83
C LYS A 405 -27.87 -9.30 -16.48
N ASP A 406 -26.58 -9.61 -16.48
CA ASP A 406 -25.66 -9.03 -15.49
C ASP A 406 -25.32 -7.60 -15.94
N LYS A 407 -26.34 -6.72 -15.98
CA LYS A 407 -26.23 -5.34 -16.49
C LYS A 407 -25.27 -4.47 -15.68
N GLU A 408 -24.89 -4.89 -14.47
CA GLU A 408 -23.99 -4.14 -13.60
C GLU A 408 -22.56 -4.66 -13.57
N GLU A 409 -22.30 -5.89 -14.06
CA GLU A 409 -20.97 -6.50 -13.90
C GLU A 409 -20.03 -6.28 -15.10
N ALA A 410 -20.54 -5.83 -16.24
CA ALA A 410 -19.77 -5.51 -17.45
C ALA A 410 -19.26 -4.05 -17.48
N ARG A 411 -18.94 -3.48 -16.32
CA ARG A 411 -18.32 -2.14 -16.22
C ARG A 411 -16.81 -2.28 -16.37
N VAL A 412 -16.26 -1.75 -17.46
CA VAL A 412 -14.81 -1.59 -17.60
C VAL A 412 -14.43 -0.27 -16.94
N LYS A 413 -13.66 -0.31 -15.86
CA LYS A 413 -12.97 0.89 -15.32
C LYS A 413 -11.72 1.13 -16.16
N LEU A 414 -11.70 2.21 -16.92
CA LEU A 414 -10.50 2.68 -17.61
C LEU A 414 -9.57 3.41 -16.62
N PRO A 415 -8.26 3.54 -16.92
CA PRO A 415 -7.36 4.40 -16.15
C PRO A 415 -7.95 5.81 -16.02
N GLY A 416 -8.06 6.33 -14.80
CA GLY A 416 -8.64 7.65 -14.53
C GLY A 416 -10.11 7.67 -14.08
N GLY A 417 -10.73 6.51 -13.82
CA GLY A 417 -12.07 6.45 -13.22
C GLY A 417 -13.24 6.58 -14.20
N PHE A 418 -12.96 6.58 -15.51
CA PHE A 418 -14.00 6.57 -16.53
C PHE A 418 -14.63 5.18 -16.62
N GLU A 419 -15.95 5.11 -16.42
CA GLU A 419 -16.74 3.91 -16.66
C GLU A 419 -17.23 3.91 -18.10
N GLN A 420 -16.88 2.86 -18.86
CA GLN A 420 -17.50 2.64 -20.16
C GLN A 420 -18.53 1.52 -20.04
N LEU A 421 -19.81 1.87 -20.20
CA LEU A 421 -20.90 0.91 -20.36
C LEU A 421 -20.70 0.17 -21.69
N LYS A 422 -20.19 -1.07 -21.65
CA LYS A 422 -20.20 -1.93 -22.84
C LYS A 422 -21.47 -2.76 -22.90
N THR A 423 -22.38 -2.26 -23.75
CA THR A 423 -23.31 -3.02 -24.60
C THR A 423 -24.57 -3.63 -23.97
N ASN A 424 -25.56 -3.78 -24.85
CA ASN A 424 -26.88 -4.41 -24.73
C ASN A 424 -26.88 -5.91 -24.34
N GLY A 425 -25.80 -6.43 -23.74
CA GLY A 425 -25.63 -7.85 -23.42
C GLY A 425 -25.16 -8.70 -24.60
N ASN A 426 -24.88 -8.15 -25.78
CA ASN A 426 -24.30 -8.93 -26.87
C ASN A 426 -22.79 -9.14 -26.67
N ILE A 427 -22.38 -10.39 -26.43
CA ILE A 427 -20.97 -10.75 -26.26
C ILE A 427 -20.31 -11.26 -27.55
N MET A 428 -21.02 -11.20 -28.69
CA MET A 428 -20.55 -11.77 -29.95
C MET A 428 -20.44 -10.75 -31.08
N LYS A 429 -19.40 -10.92 -31.90
CA LYS A 429 -19.18 -10.17 -33.15
C LYS A 429 -18.84 -11.12 -34.29
N VAL A 430 -19.51 -10.94 -35.43
CA VAL A 430 -19.15 -11.59 -36.70
C VAL A 430 -18.27 -10.63 -37.52
N SER A 431 -17.20 -11.12 -38.10
CA SER A 431 -16.33 -10.33 -38.99
C SER A 431 -15.69 -11.20 -40.08
N LEU A 432 -15.07 -10.56 -41.07
CA LEU A 432 -14.19 -11.26 -42.00
C LEU A 432 -12.89 -11.66 -41.30
N LEU A 433 -12.34 -12.79 -41.71
CA LEU A 433 -11.06 -13.29 -41.20
C LEU A 433 -9.89 -12.37 -41.55
N GLU A 434 -9.94 -11.69 -42.71
CA GLU A 434 -8.89 -10.77 -43.17
C GLU A 434 -8.88 -9.42 -42.43
N GLU A 435 -10.01 -9.01 -41.87
CA GLU A 435 -10.14 -7.80 -41.04
C GLU A 435 -9.61 -8.01 -39.62
N TYR A 436 -9.26 -9.24 -39.29
CA TYR A 436 -8.77 -9.61 -37.97
C TYR A 436 -7.26 -9.32 -37.86
N SER A 437 -6.89 -8.27 -37.13
CA SER A 437 -5.48 -7.95 -36.88
C SER A 437 -4.87 -8.92 -35.85
N THR A 438 -3.76 -9.56 -36.20
CA THR A 438 -2.98 -10.52 -35.37
C THR A 438 -2.22 -9.88 -34.20
N THR A 439 -2.58 -8.67 -33.76
CA THR A 439 -1.84 -7.89 -32.75
C THR A 439 -1.99 -8.42 -31.31
N TYR A 440 -2.89 -9.38 -31.05
CA TYR A 440 -3.06 -9.98 -29.73
C TYR A 440 -2.43 -11.37 -29.65
N ARG A 441 -1.10 -11.41 -29.46
CA ARG A 441 -0.33 -12.63 -29.15
C ARG A 441 -0.52 -13.01 -27.68
N THR A 442 -1.50 -13.84 -27.33
CA THR A 442 -1.57 -14.62 -26.06
C THR A 442 -2.68 -15.67 -26.17
N PRO A 443 -2.58 -16.84 -25.51
CA PRO A 443 -3.31 -18.04 -25.90
C PRO A 443 -4.83 -17.91 -25.62
N PHE A 444 -5.63 -18.17 -26.65
CA PHE A 444 -7.08 -18.24 -26.62
C PHE A 444 -7.52 -19.70 -26.44
N CYS A 445 -8.70 -19.95 -25.87
CA CYS A 445 -9.33 -21.26 -25.98
C CYS A 445 -9.93 -21.40 -27.40
N GLU A 446 -9.12 -21.86 -28.36
CA GLU A 446 -9.56 -22.07 -29.75
C GLU A 446 -10.37 -23.37 -29.86
N VAL A 447 -11.69 -23.29 -29.71
CA VAL A 447 -12.52 -24.50 -29.68
C VAL A 447 -12.78 -25.09 -31.08
N TYR A 448 -12.58 -24.35 -32.18
CA TYR A 448 -12.67 -24.91 -33.53
C TYR A 448 -11.76 -24.23 -34.54
N GLY A 449 -11.31 -25.02 -35.52
CA GLY A 449 -10.35 -24.70 -36.57
C GLY A 449 -9.18 -25.67 -36.47
N ASN A 450 -9.04 -26.61 -37.42
CA ASN A 450 -7.89 -27.50 -37.43
C ASN A 450 -6.63 -26.64 -37.66
N GLY A 451 -5.86 -26.42 -36.60
CA GLY A 451 -4.78 -25.45 -36.58
C GLY A 451 -4.25 -25.31 -35.16
N THR A 452 -3.76 -26.41 -34.59
CA THR A 452 -3.09 -26.47 -33.28
C THR A 452 -1.81 -25.64 -33.18
N GLU A 453 -1.50 -24.80 -34.15
CA GLU A 453 -0.26 -24.05 -34.18
C GLU A 453 -0.48 -22.63 -34.67
N ILE A 454 0.13 -21.69 -33.95
CA ILE A 454 0.28 -20.26 -34.24
C ILE A 454 0.94 -19.99 -35.62
N TYR A 455 1.27 -21.05 -36.38
CA TYR A 455 1.84 -21.04 -37.71
C TYR A 455 0.84 -21.47 -38.79
N ARG A 456 -0.03 -20.53 -39.20
CA ARG A 456 -0.38 -20.24 -40.61
C ARG A 456 -0.81 -21.35 -41.59
N SER A 457 -1.25 -22.54 -41.19
CA SER A 457 -1.80 -23.51 -42.16
C SER A 457 -3.28 -23.87 -41.92
N LYS A 458 -4.15 -22.96 -42.41
CA LYS A 458 -5.56 -23.14 -42.81
C LYS A 458 -6.62 -23.24 -41.69
N TYR A 459 -7.22 -22.10 -41.34
CA TYR A 459 -8.50 -22.06 -40.63
C TYR A 459 -9.59 -22.76 -41.46
N THR A 460 -10.10 -23.91 -40.97
CA THR A 460 -11.15 -24.69 -41.64
C THR A 460 -12.55 -24.32 -41.14
N CYS A 461 -13.53 -24.39 -42.04
CA CYS A 461 -14.93 -24.17 -41.72
C CYS A 461 -15.47 -25.35 -40.93
N VAL A 462 -16.05 -25.08 -39.75
CA VAL A 462 -16.58 -26.12 -38.85
C VAL A 462 -17.72 -26.95 -39.45
N MET A 463 -18.39 -26.46 -40.50
CA MET A 463 -19.54 -27.13 -41.12
C MET A 463 -19.19 -28.03 -42.31
N ASN A 464 -18.08 -27.76 -43.00
CA ASN A 464 -17.82 -28.40 -44.30
C ASN A 464 -16.33 -28.55 -44.65
N ASP A 465 -15.42 -28.30 -43.70
CA ASP A 465 -13.97 -28.42 -43.83
C ASP A 465 -13.30 -27.56 -44.93
N SER A 466 -14.05 -26.70 -45.61
CA SER A 466 -13.50 -25.74 -46.59
C SER A 466 -12.74 -24.61 -45.90
N THR A 467 -11.98 -23.82 -46.66
CA THR A 467 -11.29 -22.63 -46.13
C THR A 467 -12.28 -21.66 -45.50
N ALA A 468 -12.07 -21.29 -44.24
CA ALA A 468 -12.88 -20.30 -43.55
C ALA A 468 -12.58 -18.89 -44.05
N SER A 469 -13.59 -18.01 -43.98
CA SER A 469 -13.43 -16.59 -44.33
C SER A 469 -14.17 -15.65 -43.37
N ILE A 470 -15.04 -16.21 -42.53
CA ILE A 470 -15.85 -15.50 -41.54
C ILE A 470 -15.56 -16.10 -40.17
N ILE A 471 -15.49 -15.25 -39.16
CA ILE A 471 -15.26 -15.62 -37.78
C ILE A 471 -16.38 -15.06 -36.90
N GLY A 472 -16.95 -15.91 -36.03
CA GLY A 472 -17.77 -15.51 -34.90
C GLY A 472 -16.91 -15.47 -33.65
N ASN A 473 -16.72 -14.29 -33.08
CA ASN A 473 -15.95 -14.07 -31.85
C ASN A 473 -16.89 -13.88 -30.68
N PHE A 474 -16.80 -14.75 -29.67
CA PHE A 474 -17.56 -14.68 -28.43
C PHE A 474 -16.64 -14.30 -27.28
N HIS A 475 -17.02 -13.28 -26.51
CA HIS A 475 -16.20 -12.66 -25.46
C HIS A 475 -16.92 -12.68 -24.11
N PRO A 476 -17.02 -13.85 -23.45
CA PRO A 476 -17.60 -13.92 -22.11
C PRO A 476 -16.75 -13.14 -21.10
N ARG A 477 -17.40 -12.66 -20.04
CA ARG A 477 -16.78 -11.85 -18.98
C ARG A 477 -17.12 -12.32 -17.56
N THR A 478 -18.18 -13.11 -17.40
CA THR A 478 -18.60 -13.69 -16.12
C THR A 478 -18.94 -15.18 -16.27
N ALA A 479 -18.97 -15.90 -15.16
CA ALA A 479 -19.41 -17.30 -15.12
C ALA A 479 -20.82 -17.51 -15.69
N ASN A 480 -21.77 -16.58 -15.47
CA ASN A 480 -23.10 -16.66 -16.09
C ASN A 480 -23.02 -16.67 -17.62
N GLN A 481 -22.20 -15.78 -18.19
CA GLN A 481 -22.00 -15.71 -19.63
C GLN A 481 -21.26 -16.95 -20.16
N LEU A 482 -20.34 -17.53 -19.39
CA LEU A 482 -19.73 -18.81 -19.73
C LEU A 482 -20.76 -19.94 -19.77
N ALA A 483 -21.68 -19.99 -18.81
CA ALA A 483 -22.72 -21.01 -18.75
C ALA A 483 -23.65 -20.93 -19.97
N GLU A 484 -24.09 -19.72 -20.33
CA GLU A 484 -24.89 -19.51 -21.55
C GLU A 484 -24.14 -19.92 -22.82
N LEU A 485 -22.85 -19.59 -22.90
CA LEU A 485 -22.00 -19.98 -24.02
C LEU A 485 -21.81 -21.51 -24.09
N CYS A 486 -21.75 -22.18 -22.94
CA CYS A 486 -21.71 -23.64 -22.80
C CYS A 486 -23.07 -24.33 -22.99
N GLY A 487 -24.17 -23.56 -23.06
CA GLY A 487 -25.52 -24.10 -23.16
C GLY A 487 -25.98 -24.84 -21.90
N CYS A 488 -25.49 -24.42 -20.73
CA CYS A 488 -25.78 -25.02 -19.43
C CYS A 488 -26.15 -23.95 -18.39
N LYS A 489 -26.62 -24.38 -17.21
CA LYS A 489 -26.78 -23.49 -16.05
C LYS A 489 -25.42 -23.20 -15.41
N LYS A 490 -25.33 -22.11 -14.63
CA LYS A 490 -24.10 -21.74 -13.93
C LYS A 490 -23.61 -22.88 -13.04
N GLU A 491 -24.50 -23.53 -12.30
CA GLU A 491 -24.18 -24.62 -11.37
C GLU A 491 -23.69 -25.89 -12.07
N GLU A 492 -23.90 -25.99 -13.38
CA GLU A 492 -23.44 -27.11 -14.23
C GLU A 492 -22.05 -26.83 -14.82
N LEU A 493 -21.50 -25.63 -14.64
CA LEU A 493 -20.11 -25.35 -15.02
C LEU A 493 -19.14 -26.21 -14.22
N HIS A 494 -17.96 -26.44 -14.78
CA HIS A 494 -16.85 -27.01 -14.02
C HIS A 494 -16.62 -26.19 -12.74
N GLU A 495 -16.38 -26.84 -11.60
CA GLU A 495 -16.31 -26.17 -10.28
C GLU A 495 -15.35 -24.96 -10.26
N LEU A 496 -14.20 -25.08 -10.93
CA LEU A 496 -13.19 -24.03 -11.05
C LEU A 496 -13.59 -22.84 -11.96
N LEU A 497 -14.71 -22.95 -12.69
CA LEU A 497 -15.26 -21.90 -13.54
C LEU A 497 -16.52 -21.24 -12.97
N LEU A 498 -17.05 -21.75 -11.85
CA LEU A 498 -18.25 -21.21 -11.19
C LEU A 498 -18.09 -19.74 -10.76
N HIS A 499 -16.87 -19.34 -10.45
CA HIS A 499 -16.52 -18.00 -9.97
C HIS A 499 -15.72 -17.18 -11.00
N TRP A 500 -15.55 -17.71 -12.22
CA TRP A 500 -14.70 -17.07 -13.22
C TRP A 500 -15.20 -15.68 -13.63
N LYS A 501 -14.27 -14.73 -13.70
CA LYS A 501 -14.47 -13.37 -14.21
C LYS A 501 -13.24 -12.94 -15.02
N ALA A 502 -13.47 -12.23 -16.12
CA ALA A 502 -12.38 -11.78 -16.99
C ALA A 502 -11.67 -10.51 -16.49
N GLU A 503 -12.32 -9.72 -15.64
CA GLU A 503 -11.80 -8.45 -15.14
C GLU A 503 -11.79 -8.43 -13.60
N LYS A 504 -10.70 -7.92 -13.04
CA LYS A 504 -10.56 -7.72 -11.60
C LYS A 504 -11.29 -6.46 -11.18
N ARG A 505 -12.13 -6.56 -10.15
CA ARG A 505 -12.62 -5.38 -9.44
C ARG A 505 -11.57 -4.94 -8.43
N SER A 506 -11.04 -3.74 -8.60
CA SER A 506 -10.22 -3.10 -7.57
C SER A 506 -11.04 -2.00 -6.89
N PRO A 507 -11.34 -2.11 -5.58
CA PRO A 507 -12.14 -1.11 -4.86
C PRO A 507 -11.37 0.20 -4.64
N GLY A 508 -10.04 0.17 -4.68
CA GLY A 508 -9.18 1.35 -4.53
C GLY A 508 -7.77 1.14 -5.07
N ASN A 509 -6.90 2.13 -4.88
CA ASN A 509 -5.48 2.03 -5.18
C ASN A 509 -4.74 1.49 -3.95
N SER A 510 -4.37 0.20 -3.97
CA SER A 510 -3.71 -0.51 -2.87
C SER A 510 -2.30 0.00 -2.54
N ILE A 511 -1.76 0.96 -3.30
CA ILE A 511 -0.50 1.65 -2.98
C ILE A 511 -0.72 2.76 -1.96
N ILE A 512 -1.88 3.43 -1.99
CA ILE A 512 -2.15 4.62 -1.16
C ILE A 512 -3.27 4.42 -0.16
N ASN A 513 -4.07 3.37 -0.33
CA ASN A 513 -5.24 3.10 0.50
C ASN A 513 -5.09 1.75 1.19
N ASN A 514 -5.68 1.62 2.38
CA ASN A 514 -5.78 0.36 3.08
C ASN A 514 -6.94 -0.49 2.52
N VAL A 515 -6.64 -1.21 1.42
CA VAL A 515 -7.55 -2.13 0.72
C VAL A 515 -7.31 -3.57 1.14
N ASP A 516 -8.37 -4.38 1.25
CA ASP A 516 -8.27 -5.82 1.55
C ASP A 516 -7.24 -6.50 0.62
N PRO A 517 -6.18 -7.12 1.15
CA PRO A 517 -5.23 -7.90 0.37
C PRO A 517 -5.86 -8.95 -0.55
N MET A 518 -7.02 -9.51 -0.19
CA MET A 518 -7.71 -10.46 -1.08
C MET A 518 -8.24 -9.81 -2.38
N ASP A 519 -8.40 -8.50 -2.44
CA ASP A 519 -8.88 -7.81 -3.65
C ASP A 519 -7.75 -7.44 -4.62
N TRP A 520 -6.50 -7.31 -4.15
CA TRP A 520 -5.38 -6.86 -4.98
C TRP A 520 -4.18 -7.80 -5.03
N ALA A 521 -3.90 -8.54 -3.94
CA ALA A 521 -2.74 -9.44 -3.86
C ALA A 521 -3.03 -10.83 -4.43
N ILE A 522 -4.32 -11.24 -4.50
CA ILE A 522 -4.72 -12.48 -5.14
C ILE A 522 -4.46 -12.45 -6.65
N LYS A 523 -3.83 -13.51 -7.12
CA LYS A 523 -3.53 -13.80 -8.51
C LYS A 523 -4.20 -15.13 -8.86
N ASP A 524 -5.53 -15.11 -8.94
CA ASP A 524 -6.28 -16.29 -9.36
C ASP A 524 -5.85 -16.71 -10.78
N PRO A 525 -5.19 -17.88 -10.94
CA PRO A 525 -4.74 -18.33 -12.25
C PRO A 525 -5.90 -18.72 -13.17
N TRP A 526 -7.08 -19.02 -12.62
CA TRP A 526 -8.28 -19.35 -13.40
C TRP A 526 -8.87 -18.11 -14.09
N GLU A 527 -8.83 -16.94 -13.46
CA GLU A 527 -9.16 -15.66 -14.10
C GLU A 527 -8.22 -15.32 -15.26
N GLY A 528 -6.96 -15.76 -15.17
CA GLY A 528 -5.96 -15.59 -16.23
C GLY A 528 -6.25 -16.40 -17.51
N LEU A 529 -7.14 -17.39 -17.45
CA LEU A 529 -7.56 -18.14 -18.64
C LEU A 529 -8.49 -17.30 -19.51
N ARG A 530 -8.06 -17.01 -20.74
CA ARG A 530 -8.95 -16.45 -21.75
C ARG A 530 -9.94 -17.51 -22.22
N MET A 531 -11.20 -17.30 -21.88
CA MET A 531 -12.33 -18.14 -22.30
C MET A 531 -13.07 -17.58 -23.51
N ASP A 532 -12.40 -16.78 -24.35
CA ASP A 532 -12.96 -16.33 -25.62
C ASP A 532 -13.15 -17.53 -26.56
N VAL A 533 -14.29 -17.63 -27.23
CA VAL A 533 -14.60 -18.70 -28.21
C VAL A 533 -14.62 -18.12 -29.62
N ARG A 534 -13.99 -18.86 -30.54
CA ARG A 534 -13.96 -18.53 -31.98
C ARG A 534 -14.55 -19.66 -32.79
N ILE A 535 -15.47 -19.32 -33.68
CA ILE A 535 -16.05 -20.26 -34.63
C ILE A 535 -15.78 -19.76 -36.04
N TYR A 536 -15.14 -20.60 -36.85
CA TYR A 536 -14.76 -20.29 -38.21
C TYR A 536 -15.72 -20.93 -39.20
N VAL A 537 -16.24 -20.13 -40.14
CA VAL A 537 -17.13 -20.59 -41.22
C VAL A 537 -16.70 -20.02 -42.57
N SER A 538 -16.99 -20.76 -43.64
CA SER A 538 -16.85 -20.27 -45.01
C SER A 538 -18.03 -19.35 -45.36
N LYS A 539 -17.87 -18.46 -46.35
CA LYS A 539 -18.98 -17.62 -46.86
C LYS A 539 -20.18 -18.47 -47.30
N ARG A 540 -19.93 -19.66 -47.88
CA ARG A 540 -20.99 -20.60 -48.28
C ARG A 540 -21.74 -21.18 -47.07
N ALA A 541 -21.02 -21.62 -46.05
CA ALA A 541 -21.61 -22.15 -44.82
C ALA A 541 -22.42 -21.08 -44.08
N PHE A 542 -21.90 -19.86 -43.99
CA PHE A 542 -22.63 -18.74 -43.38
C PHE A 542 -23.93 -18.43 -44.12
N ASN A 543 -23.92 -18.38 -45.45
CA ASN A 543 -25.15 -18.21 -46.24
C ASN A 543 -26.18 -19.33 -45.99
N GLN A 544 -25.73 -20.57 -45.80
CA GLN A 544 -26.60 -21.69 -45.47
C GLN A 544 -27.23 -21.51 -44.09
N LEU A 545 -26.46 -21.07 -43.09
CA LEU A 545 -26.97 -20.74 -41.76
C LEU A 545 -28.01 -19.61 -41.83
N CYS A 546 -27.72 -18.51 -42.53
CA CYS A 546 -28.67 -17.40 -42.70
C CYS A 546 -29.99 -17.86 -43.33
N LYS A 547 -29.92 -18.78 -44.31
CA LYS A 547 -31.10 -19.39 -44.92
C LYS A 547 -31.84 -20.31 -43.95
N GLN A 548 -31.13 -21.14 -43.20
CA GLN A 548 -31.70 -22.08 -42.22
C GLN A 548 -32.46 -21.35 -41.11
N TYR A 549 -31.93 -20.22 -40.61
CA TYR A 549 -32.50 -19.47 -39.49
C TYR A 549 -33.35 -18.25 -39.91
N ASN A 550 -33.58 -18.06 -41.22
CA ASN A 550 -34.38 -16.98 -41.78
C ASN A 550 -33.93 -15.57 -41.32
N THR A 551 -32.62 -15.33 -41.25
CA THR A 551 -32.05 -14.07 -40.72
C THR A 551 -31.71 -13.04 -41.79
N GLY A 552 -31.98 -13.33 -43.07
CA GLY A 552 -31.58 -12.50 -44.20
C GLY A 552 -30.11 -12.75 -44.61
N ASN A 553 -29.80 -12.60 -45.89
CA ASN A 553 -28.45 -12.83 -46.42
C ASN A 553 -27.71 -11.49 -46.58
N GLU A 554 -27.51 -10.78 -45.48
CA GLU A 554 -26.68 -9.58 -45.46
C GLU A 554 -25.23 -10.00 -45.67
N ARG A 555 -24.82 -10.03 -46.94
CA ARG A 555 -23.44 -10.30 -47.35
C ARG A 555 -22.57 -9.10 -47.01
N PHE A 556 -22.33 -8.88 -45.72
CA PHE A 556 -21.57 -7.75 -45.16
C PHE A 556 -20.13 -7.65 -45.69
N TRP A 557 -19.65 -8.66 -46.41
CA TRP A 557 -18.37 -8.68 -47.12
C TRP A 557 -18.44 -8.17 -48.57
N LEU A 558 -19.61 -7.76 -49.07
CA LEU A 558 -19.77 -7.13 -50.39
C LEU A 558 -19.81 -5.60 -50.30
N SER A 559 -20.16 -5.03 -49.15
CA SER A 559 -20.30 -3.59 -48.92
C SER A 559 -18.97 -2.81 -48.87
N LYS A 560 -17.85 -3.40 -49.29
CA LYS A 560 -16.55 -2.73 -49.43
C LYS A 560 -16.19 -2.34 -50.86
N ASN A 561 -16.97 -2.76 -51.86
CA ASN A 561 -16.67 -2.48 -53.26
C ASN A 561 -17.46 -1.28 -53.84
N ASP A 562 -18.36 -0.65 -53.07
CA ASP A 562 -19.24 0.41 -53.57
C ASP A 562 -18.84 1.84 -53.12
N GLU A 563 -17.66 2.04 -52.51
CA GLU A 563 -17.09 3.38 -52.21
C GLU A 563 -15.91 3.75 -53.12
N SER A 564 -15.80 3.10 -54.28
CA SER A 564 -14.85 3.48 -55.32
C SER A 564 -15.50 3.44 -56.71
N GLU A 565 -16.49 4.31 -56.92
CA GLU A 565 -16.82 4.87 -58.23
C GLU A 565 -17.06 6.38 -58.11
#